data_AF-A0A372Q7I8-F1
#
_entry.id   AF-A0A372Q7I8-F1
#
_cell.length_a   1.000
_cell.length_b   1.000
_cell.length_c   1.000
_cell.angle_alpha   90.00
_cell.angle_beta   90.00
_cell.angle_gamma   90.00
#
_symmetry.space_group_name_H-M   'P 1'
#
loop_
_entity.id
_entity.type
_entity.pdbx_description
1 polymer ?
#
loop_
_entity_poly.entity_id
_entity_poly.type
_entity_poly.pdbx_seq_one_letter_code
_entity_poly.pdbx_strand_id
1 'polypeptide(L)'
;MTNKRYNYEKIFTSNENDNDIQDVYQLSNNNNFSLENDNNIYSQMPIPTEMYYISQNNDDDDDDKINKNNYNQRSFTILNNNNNNNEEIQLFDIEKKKLQDDINKYFYQYNSLYYKLQEKFIDLTNKNINQQNKIDSQEKLINQLRYKLQNLEKEKNKLDNENNNLYQKNLNLENQMKIFQQNDSFKVINSNTTIIQSEGGDDDQNYIVNLNNDISELNDKIRKYITNLKQDVIVNIGQVKNLLSLYKCPIKTLNQKDDRLLIQAVLQRHIIEKIFDYAKQYFQSSGKHYYLESEIIKSESSLSLLLTHASKCRVGNDEVTLLASTKLRQQIYSILNNRGFSDIISHAIHEHPFIAYYKKELNDIMNELRIIEDIQKKSASENLAATIIRDVIKLFWFRLKVQEPAVQYLWIQNNTKVDKTFMEGNNLDDNGNLNLFVDLCYFPLIGRNLSSNNRKIYFPAKVYVNPTTN
;
A
#
# COMPACT_ATOMS: atom_id res chain seq x y z
N MET A 1 30.40 41.94 11.35
CA MET A 1 29.90 41.06 10.27
C MET A 1 28.40 40.92 10.45
N THR A 2 27.60 41.08 9.39
CA THR A 2 26.14 41.28 9.49
C THR A 2 25.40 40.38 8.51
N ASN A 3 24.70 39.35 9.02
CA ASN A 3 23.88 38.47 8.20
C ASN A 3 22.54 39.15 7.87
N LYS A 4 22.34 39.48 6.59
CA LYS A 4 21.02 39.85 6.06
C LYS A 4 20.23 38.58 5.72
N ARG A 5 19.04 38.43 6.30
CA ARG A 5 17.98 37.58 5.73
C ARG A 5 17.41 38.29 4.51
N TYR A 6 17.10 37.53 3.46
CA TYR A 6 16.24 37.99 2.36
C TYR A 6 14.92 37.21 2.43
N ASN A 7 13.82 37.94 2.64
CA ASN A 7 12.49 37.44 2.33
C ASN A 7 12.21 37.72 0.85
N TYR A 8 11.51 36.81 0.18
CA TYR A 8 10.81 37.10 -1.08
C TYR A 8 9.42 36.49 -1.02
N GLU A 9 8.44 37.34 -0.75
CA GLU A 9 7.06 37.09 -1.15
C GLU A 9 6.98 37.21 -2.68
N LYS A 10 6.07 36.48 -3.33
CA LYS A 10 5.70 36.76 -4.72
C LYS A 10 4.20 36.65 -4.91
N ILE A 11 3.62 37.70 -5.47
CA ILE A 11 2.19 37.92 -5.63
C ILE A 11 1.68 37.22 -6.90
N PHE A 12 0.44 36.74 -6.88
CA PHE A 12 -0.27 36.22 -8.05
C PHE A 12 -0.78 37.35 -8.95
N THR A 13 -0.59 37.20 -10.26
CA THR A 13 -1.36 37.88 -11.33
C THR A 13 -1.62 36.87 -12.45
N SER A 14 -2.66 37.09 -13.26
CA SER A 14 -3.37 36.04 -14.00
C SER A 14 -3.45 36.25 -15.52
N ASN A 15 -4.02 35.26 -16.22
CA ASN A 15 -4.48 35.27 -17.63
C ASN A 15 -3.35 35.26 -18.69
N GLU A 16 -3.50 34.71 -19.90
CA GLU A 16 -4.53 33.80 -20.49
C GLU A 16 -3.97 33.12 -21.76
N ASN A 17 -4.61 32.01 -22.18
CA ASN A 17 -4.76 31.47 -23.54
C ASN A 17 -3.60 31.54 -24.56
N ASP A 18 -3.16 30.36 -25.03
CA ASP A 18 -2.53 30.16 -26.36
C ASP A 18 -3.24 29.00 -27.09
N ASN A 19 -3.44 29.14 -28.41
CA ASN A 19 -3.99 28.11 -29.31
C ASN A 19 -2.99 27.84 -30.46
N ASP A 20 -3.00 26.61 -30.96
CA ASP A 20 -2.63 26.13 -32.32
C ASP A 20 -1.51 26.81 -33.13
N ILE A 21 -0.54 26.00 -33.60
CA ILE A 21 -0.37 25.68 -35.04
C ILE A 21 0.65 24.53 -35.23
N GLN A 22 0.52 23.80 -36.35
CA GLN A 22 1.24 22.54 -36.64
C GLN A 22 2.54 22.71 -37.45
N ASP A 23 3.25 21.58 -37.58
CA ASP A 23 4.47 21.35 -38.37
C ASP A 23 4.36 21.72 -39.87
N VAL A 24 5.52 22.03 -40.48
CA VAL A 24 5.84 21.51 -41.82
C VAL A 24 7.36 21.27 -41.97
N TYR A 25 7.79 20.02 -42.23
CA TYR A 25 8.43 19.58 -43.49
C TYR A 25 9.09 18.18 -43.37
N GLN A 26 8.92 17.39 -44.43
CA GLN A 26 9.43 16.02 -44.58
C GLN A 26 10.65 15.96 -45.51
N LEU A 27 11.29 14.78 -45.60
CA LEU A 27 11.73 14.04 -46.81
C LEU A 27 12.62 12.86 -46.35
N SER A 28 12.14 11.62 -46.24
CA SER A 28 11.79 10.63 -47.29
C SER A 28 12.93 9.63 -47.58
N ASN A 29 12.75 8.36 -47.19
CA ASN A 29 13.64 7.26 -47.55
C ASN A 29 13.48 6.86 -49.03
N ASN A 30 14.54 6.32 -49.64
CA ASN A 30 14.43 5.26 -50.65
C ASN A 30 15.80 4.59 -50.90
N ASN A 31 15.91 3.30 -50.56
CA ASN A 31 16.23 2.20 -51.50
C ASN A 31 16.51 0.89 -50.75
N ASN A 32 16.01 -0.21 -51.31
CA ASN A 32 16.33 -1.58 -50.88
C ASN A 32 17.58 -2.09 -51.59
N PHE A 33 18.33 -3.03 -51.01
CA PHE A 33 18.27 -4.44 -51.43
C PHE A 33 18.98 -5.37 -50.42
N SER A 34 18.82 -6.68 -50.63
CA SER A 34 19.20 -7.77 -49.71
C SER A 34 20.51 -8.49 -50.11
N LEU A 35 20.81 -9.53 -49.32
CA LEU A 35 21.80 -10.61 -49.51
C LEU A 35 21.80 -11.17 -50.96
N GLU A 36 22.84 -11.88 -51.44
CA GLU A 36 23.64 -12.89 -50.71
C GLU A 36 25.08 -13.13 -51.25
N ASN A 37 25.78 -14.13 -50.69
CA ASN A 37 27.16 -14.52 -51.02
C ASN A 37 27.35 -14.90 -52.51
N ASP A 38 28.59 -14.72 -53.01
CA ASP A 38 29.21 -15.82 -53.76
C ASP A 38 30.76 -15.84 -53.77
N ASN A 39 31.30 -17.06 -53.85
CA ASN A 39 32.65 -17.49 -54.24
C ASN A 39 33.94 -16.88 -53.62
N ASN A 40 34.49 -17.67 -52.70
CA ASN A 40 35.92 -17.84 -52.40
C ASN A 40 36.81 -18.00 -53.66
N ILE A 41 37.66 -17.01 -53.98
CA ILE A 41 38.70 -17.10 -55.02
C ILE A 41 40.03 -16.46 -54.57
N TYR A 42 40.65 -16.95 -53.50
CA TYR A 42 42.10 -16.77 -53.25
C TYR A 42 42.79 -17.98 -52.63
N SER A 43 42.19 -19.17 -52.73
CA SER A 43 42.83 -20.45 -52.41
C SER A 43 43.80 -20.92 -53.51
N GLN A 44 44.77 -20.07 -53.89
CA GLN A 44 45.86 -20.41 -54.82
C GLN A 44 47.04 -19.42 -54.77
N MET A 45 48.00 -19.65 -53.87
CA MET A 45 49.41 -19.26 -54.07
C MET A 45 50.33 -20.16 -53.23
N PRO A 46 51.56 -20.52 -53.69
CA PRO A 46 52.33 -21.59 -53.07
C PRO A 46 53.05 -21.21 -51.76
N ILE A 47 53.32 -22.23 -50.94
CA ILE A 47 54.20 -22.15 -49.76
C ILE A 47 55.67 -22.15 -50.24
N PRO A 48 56.57 -21.31 -49.71
CA PRO A 48 57.94 -21.18 -50.22
C PRO A 48 58.87 -22.31 -49.72
N THR A 49 59.04 -23.34 -50.55
CA THR A 49 60.12 -24.33 -50.43
C THR A 49 60.66 -24.69 -51.82
N GLU A 50 61.93 -25.10 -51.89
CA GLU A 50 62.55 -25.75 -53.07
C GLU A 50 62.67 -24.90 -54.36
N MET A 51 63.69 -24.04 -54.40
CA MET A 51 64.45 -23.81 -55.65
C MET A 51 65.87 -24.37 -55.48
N TYR A 52 66.06 -25.63 -55.89
CA TYR A 52 67.38 -26.24 -55.96
C TYR A 52 68.17 -25.72 -57.17
N TYR A 53 69.47 -25.47 -56.97
CA TYR A 53 70.42 -25.35 -58.07
C TYR A 53 70.62 -26.73 -58.73
N ILE A 54 70.60 -26.77 -60.06
CA ILE A 54 71.24 -27.85 -60.84
C ILE A 54 72.13 -27.21 -61.89
N SER A 55 73.36 -27.72 -62.00
CA SER A 55 74.35 -27.32 -63.00
C SER A 55 74.16 -28.11 -64.29
N GLN A 56 74.56 -27.53 -65.42
CA GLN A 56 74.92 -28.27 -66.62
C GLN A 56 76.28 -27.79 -67.14
N ASN A 57 77.34 -28.46 -66.68
CA ASN A 57 78.50 -28.70 -67.54
C ASN A 57 78.20 -29.99 -68.32
N ASN A 58 78.48 -30.02 -69.61
CA ASN A 58 78.56 -31.24 -70.41
C ASN A 58 79.99 -31.33 -70.95
N ASP A 59 80.80 -32.19 -70.36
CA ASP A 59 82.09 -32.63 -70.89
C ASP A 59 82.16 -34.15 -70.71
N ASP A 60 82.46 -34.89 -71.79
CA ASP A 60 83.16 -36.18 -71.79
C ASP A 60 83.51 -36.51 -73.25
N ASP A 61 84.72 -37.03 -73.48
CA ASP A 61 85.30 -37.33 -74.81
C ASP A 61 84.88 -38.71 -75.36
N ASP A 62 85.00 -38.91 -76.68
CA ASP A 62 85.47 -40.21 -77.22
C ASP A 62 86.08 -40.12 -78.65
N ASP A 63 86.85 -41.14 -79.01
CA ASP A 63 88.03 -41.17 -79.91
C ASP A 63 87.87 -41.00 -81.46
N ASP A 64 89.02 -40.79 -82.15
CA ASP A 64 89.32 -40.97 -83.60
C ASP A 64 88.48 -40.24 -84.70
N LYS A 65 88.99 -39.49 -85.72
CA LYS A 65 90.31 -39.34 -86.43
C LYS A 65 90.14 -38.19 -87.52
N ILE A 66 91.07 -37.56 -88.27
CA ILE A 66 92.55 -37.61 -88.49
C ILE A 66 93.07 -36.38 -89.33
N ASN A 67 94.39 -36.06 -89.25
CA ASN A 67 95.31 -35.36 -90.22
C ASN A 67 95.27 -33.83 -90.58
N LYS A 68 96.18 -33.08 -89.93
CA LYS A 68 97.36 -32.31 -90.46
C LYS A 68 97.32 -30.85 -91.02
N ASN A 69 98.35 -30.07 -90.56
CA ASN A 69 99.01 -28.84 -91.11
C ASN A 69 98.34 -27.44 -90.85
N ASN A 70 99.04 -26.28 -90.74
CA ASN A 70 100.44 -25.89 -90.39
C ASN A 70 100.55 -24.35 -90.07
N TYR A 71 101.65 -23.84 -89.47
CA TYR A 71 101.83 -22.44 -88.93
C TYR A 71 103.33 -22.00 -88.86
N ASN A 72 103.84 -20.79 -88.50
CA ASN A 72 103.38 -19.37 -88.28
C ASN A 72 104.65 -18.44 -88.17
N GLN A 73 104.60 -17.12 -88.48
CA GLN A 73 105.65 -16.13 -88.09
C GLN A 73 105.17 -14.66 -87.89
N ARG A 74 104.03 -14.40 -87.22
CA ARG A 74 103.42 -13.04 -87.09
C ARG A 74 103.49 -12.38 -85.69
N SER A 75 104.34 -12.88 -84.79
CA SER A 75 104.05 -12.84 -83.33
C SER A 75 104.33 -11.53 -82.56
N PHE A 76 105.08 -10.56 -83.08
CA PHE A 76 105.67 -9.48 -82.24
C PHE A 76 104.70 -8.37 -81.78
N THR A 77 103.57 -8.16 -82.45
CA THR A 77 102.62 -7.06 -82.12
C THR A 77 101.62 -7.41 -81.01
N ILE A 78 101.54 -8.66 -80.57
CA ILE A 78 100.46 -9.15 -79.69
C ILE A 78 100.68 -8.74 -78.23
N LEU A 79 101.94 -8.66 -77.77
CA LEU A 79 102.25 -8.63 -76.33
C LEU A 79 101.77 -7.37 -75.59
N ASN A 80 101.88 -6.18 -76.22
CA ASN A 80 101.54 -4.91 -75.55
C ASN A 80 100.04 -4.75 -75.27
N ASN A 81 99.15 -5.32 -76.09
CA ASN A 81 97.71 -5.18 -75.89
C ASN A 81 97.22 -5.94 -74.64
N ASN A 82 97.91 -7.01 -74.23
CA ASN A 82 97.46 -7.86 -73.13
C ASN A 82 97.61 -7.21 -71.75
N ASN A 83 98.51 -6.23 -71.58
CA ASN A 83 98.72 -5.59 -70.28
C ASN A 83 97.60 -4.60 -69.92
N ASN A 84 97.20 -3.72 -70.85
CA ASN A 84 96.10 -2.77 -70.61
C ASN A 84 94.78 -3.49 -70.27
N ASN A 85 94.47 -4.58 -70.99
CA ASN A 85 93.26 -5.37 -70.78
C ASN A 85 93.17 -5.94 -69.34
N ASN A 86 94.30 -6.26 -68.70
CA ASN A 86 94.32 -6.81 -67.34
C ASN A 86 93.98 -5.76 -66.27
N GLU A 87 94.31 -4.49 -66.48
CA GLU A 87 93.98 -3.41 -65.54
C GLU A 87 92.49 -3.04 -65.59
N GLU A 88 91.89 -3.04 -66.79
CA GLU A 88 90.44 -2.85 -66.95
C GLU A 88 89.64 -3.97 -66.26
N ILE A 89 90.04 -5.24 -66.41
CA ILE A 89 89.38 -6.38 -65.76
C ILE A 89 89.36 -6.24 -64.23
N GLN A 90 90.48 -5.82 -63.61
CA GLN A 90 90.54 -5.62 -62.16
C GLN A 90 89.64 -4.46 -61.70
N LEU A 91 89.54 -3.38 -62.49
CA LEU A 91 88.61 -2.29 -62.22
C LEU A 91 87.15 -2.76 -62.29
N PHE A 92 86.79 -3.56 -63.31
CA PHE A 92 85.44 -4.11 -63.44
C PHE A 92 85.07 -5.05 -62.28
N ASP A 93 85.96 -5.92 -61.80
CA ASP A 93 85.66 -6.78 -60.65
C ASP A 93 85.49 -5.99 -59.33
N ILE A 94 86.26 -4.91 -59.15
CA ILE A 94 86.08 -3.99 -58.01
C ILE A 94 84.72 -3.26 -58.09
N GLU A 95 84.32 -2.79 -59.27
CA GLU A 95 83.03 -2.12 -59.49
C GLU A 95 81.85 -3.07 -59.32
N LYS A 96 81.93 -4.27 -59.91
CA LYS A 96 80.96 -5.37 -59.74
C LYS A 96 80.78 -5.75 -58.27
N LYS A 97 81.85 -5.79 -57.48
CA LYS A 97 81.77 -6.06 -56.04
C LYS A 97 81.05 -4.93 -55.28
N LYS A 98 81.39 -3.66 -55.54
CA LYS A 98 80.67 -2.51 -54.96
C LYS A 98 79.18 -2.55 -55.30
N LEU A 99 78.84 -2.85 -56.56
CA LEU A 99 77.46 -2.96 -57.02
C LEU A 99 76.70 -4.08 -56.29
N GLN A 100 77.34 -5.23 -56.07
CA GLN A 100 76.76 -6.33 -55.28
C GLN A 100 76.56 -5.94 -53.80
N ASP A 101 77.51 -5.24 -53.19
CA ASP A 101 77.40 -4.77 -51.80
C ASP A 101 76.28 -3.71 -51.65
N ASP A 102 76.10 -2.80 -52.61
CA ASP A 102 74.98 -1.87 -52.64
C ASP A 102 73.63 -2.58 -52.92
N ILE A 103 73.56 -3.57 -53.82
CA ILE A 103 72.36 -4.40 -54.02
C ILE A 103 71.95 -5.10 -52.72
N ASN A 104 72.91 -5.72 -52.01
CA ASN A 104 72.67 -6.38 -50.72
C ASN A 104 72.13 -5.37 -49.68
N LYS A 105 72.73 -4.18 -49.61
CA LYS A 105 72.31 -3.08 -48.73
C LYS A 105 70.91 -2.57 -49.05
N TYR A 106 70.54 -2.40 -50.32
CA TYR A 106 69.17 -2.06 -50.71
C TYR A 106 68.17 -3.17 -50.37
N PHE A 107 68.54 -4.45 -50.55
CA PHE A 107 67.70 -5.59 -50.19
C PHE A 107 67.41 -5.64 -48.67
N TYR A 108 68.42 -5.44 -47.82
CA TYR A 108 68.22 -5.34 -46.36
C TYR A 108 67.35 -4.14 -45.96
N GLN A 109 67.51 -2.98 -46.60
CA GLN A 109 66.67 -1.81 -46.34
C GLN A 109 65.21 -2.04 -46.76
N TYR A 110 65.00 -2.63 -47.95
CA TYR A 110 63.68 -3.00 -48.46
C TYR A 110 62.95 -3.96 -47.52
N ASN A 111 63.61 -5.06 -47.13
CA ASN A 111 63.02 -6.05 -46.22
C ASN A 111 62.72 -5.44 -44.84
N SER A 112 63.60 -4.59 -44.30
CA SER A 112 63.33 -3.88 -43.03
C SER A 112 62.12 -2.95 -43.13
N LEU A 113 61.89 -2.31 -44.28
CA LEU A 113 60.73 -1.46 -44.52
C LEU A 113 59.45 -2.30 -44.72
N TYR A 114 59.55 -3.42 -45.44
CA TYR A 114 58.46 -4.35 -45.69
C TYR A 114 57.88 -4.91 -44.37
N TYR A 115 58.72 -5.44 -43.48
CA TYR A 115 58.25 -5.96 -42.19
C TYR A 115 57.59 -4.88 -41.32
N LYS A 116 58.17 -3.68 -41.25
CA LYS A 116 57.56 -2.53 -40.53
C LYS A 116 56.20 -2.12 -41.09
N LEU A 117 56.02 -2.22 -42.41
CA LEU A 117 54.74 -1.95 -43.07
C LEU A 117 53.71 -3.05 -42.75
N GLN A 118 54.14 -4.32 -42.72
CA GLN A 118 53.31 -5.47 -42.39
C GLN A 118 52.84 -5.44 -40.92
N GLU A 119 53.74 -5.17 -39.96
CA GLU A 119 53.39 -4.96 -38.55
C GLU A 119 52.36 -3.84 -38.38
N LYS A 120 52.59 -2.70 -39.03
CA LYS A 120 51.69 -1.54 -38.99
C LYS A 120 50.32 -1.85 -39.62
N PHE A 121 50.26 -2.66 -40.67
CA PHE A 121 49.00 -3.11 -41.27
C PHE A 121 48.20 -4.01 -40.31
N ILE A 122 48.87 -4.92 -39.60
CA ILE A 122 48.25 -5.79 -38.60
C ILE A 122 47.71 -4.97 -37.41
N ASP A 123 48.49 -4.03 -36.89
CA ASP A 123 48.07 -3.12 -35.81
C ASP A 123 46.85 -2.24 -36.21
N LEU A 124 46.86 -1.68 -37.42
CA LEU A 124 45.71 -0.94 -37.96
C LEU A 124 44.47 -1.82 -38.13
N THR A 125 44.63 -3.04 -38.64
CA THR A 125 43.54 -4.02 -38.79
C THR A 125 42.93 -4.37 -37.44
N ASN A 126 43.76 -4.68 -36.45
CA ASN A 126 43.32 -4.98 -35.08
C ASN A 126 42.63 -3.79 -34.41
N LYS A 127 43.08 -2.56 -34.66
CA LYS A 127 42.42 -1.33 -34.18
C LYS A 127 41.05 -1.14 -34.82
N ASN A 128 40.92 -1.40 -36.12
CA ASN A 128 39.65 -1.28 -36.84
C ASN A 128 38.62 -2.32 -36.35
N ILE A 129 39.01 -3.58 -36.20
CA ILE A 129 38.16 -4.65 -35.63
C ILE A 129 37.68 -4.27 -34.21
N ASN A 130 38.58 -3.74 -33.37
CA ASN A 130 38.23 -3.28 -32.02
C ASN A 130 37.35 -2.01 -31.98
N GLN A 131 37.30 -1.23 -33.07
CA GLN A 131 36.36 -0.12 -33.23
C GLN A 131 34.99 -0.63 -33.70
N GLN A 132 34.94 -1.53 -34.70
CA GLN A 132 33.69 -2.14 -35.16
C GLN A 132 32.97 -2.88 -34.02
N ASN A 133 33.67 -3.73 -33.27
CA ASN A 133 33.10 -4.43 -32.11
C ASN A 133 32.47 -3.47 -31.06
N LYS A 134 32.98 -2.24 -30.94
CA LYS A 134 32.38 -1.21 -30.06
C LYS A 134 31.14 -0.58 -30.68
N ILE A 135 31.15 -0.29 -31.97
CA ILE A 135 29.99 0.22 -32.71
C ILE A 135 28.82 -0.77 -32.61
N ASP A 136 29.06 -2.06 -32.90
CA ASP A 136 28.07 -3.14 -32.78
C ASP A 136 27.50 -3.25 -31.36
N SER A 137 28.32 -3.02 -30.33
CA SER A 137 27.91 -3.02 -28.93
C SER A 137 27.01 -1.83 -28.58
N GLN A 138 27.30 -0.66 -29.15
CA GLN A 138 26.54 0.58 -28.95
C GLN A 138 25.22 0.55 -29.71
N GLU A 139 25.18 0.01 -30.93
CA GLU A 139 23.95 -0.15 -31.71
C GLU A 139 22.95 -1.10 -31.00
N LYS A 140 23.44 -2.23 -30.45
CA LYS A 140 22.61 -3.14 -29.64
C LYS A 140 22.00 -2.42 -28.43
N LEU A 141 22.77 -1.57 -27.74
CA LEU A 141 22.27 -0.77 -26.62
C LEU A 141 21.27 0.31 -27.07
N ILE A 142 21.52 1.01 -28.17
CA ILE A 142 20.62 2.01 -28.75
C ILE A 142 19.27 1.38 -29.12
N ASN A 143 19.28 0.19 -29.72
CA ASN A 143 18.06 -0.52 -30.07
C ASN A 143 17.27 -1.00 -28.84
N GLN A 144 17.94 -1.46 -27.78
CA GLN A 144 17.28 -1.74 -26.49
C GLN A 144 16.63 -0.48 -25.87
N LEU A 145 17.32 0.67 -25.92
CA LEU A 145 16.79 1.94 -25.43
C LEU A 145 15.58 2.43 -26.26
N ARG A 146 15.61 2.28 -27.60
CA ARG A 146 14.48 2.56 -28.49
C ARG A 146 13.24 1.74 -28.13
N TYR A 147 13.38 0.42 -27.92
CA TYR A 147 12.26 -0.42 -27.47
C TYR A 147 11.72 0.00 -26.10
N LYS A 148 12.60 0.37 -25.16
CA LYS A 148 12.17 0.83 -23.84
C LYS A 148 11.39 2.16 -23.91
N LEU A 149 11.85 3.11 -24.71
CA LEU A 149 11.14 4.38 -24.95
C LEU A 149 9.76 4.14 -25.56
N GLN A 150 9.67 3.31 -26.62
CA GLN A 150 8.39 3.03 -27.28
C GLN A 150 7.37 2.35 -26.35
N ASN A 151 7.82 1.59 -25.35
CA ASN A 151 6.93 0.98 -24.35
C ASN A 151 6.49 1.99 -23.28
N LEU A 152 7.39 2.85 -22.80
CA LEU A 152 7.05 3.94 -21.87
C LEU A 152 6.08 4.95 -22.50
N GLU A 153 6.21 5.23 -23.78
CA GLU A 153 5.29 6.10 -24.53
C GLU A 153 3.87 5.49 -24.64
N LYS A 154 3.77 4.18 -24.92
CA LYS A 154 2.49 3.44 -24.89
C LYS A 154 1.87 3.39 -23.49
N GLU A 155 2.69 3.32 -22.45
CA GLU A 155 2.25 3.34 -21.04
C GLU A 155 1.73 4.73 -20.65
N LYS A 156 2.48 5.79 -20.95
CA LYS A 156 2.05 7.18 -20.77
C LYS A 156 0.72 7.45 -21.48
N ASN A 157 0.60 7.06 -22.74
CA ASN A 157 -0.62 7.26 -23.52
C ASN A 157 -1.84 6.49 -22.96
N LYS A 158 -1.64 5.41 -22.19
CA LYS A 158 -2.74 4.77 -21.43
C LYS A 158 -3.10 5.59 -20.20
N LEU A 159 -2.11 6.00 -19.40
CA LEU A 159 -2.30 6.78 -18.18
C LEU A 159 -2.96 8.14 -18.46
N ASP A 160 -2.56 8.83 -19.55
CA ASP A 160 -3.19 10.08 -19.99
C ASP A 160 -4.68 9.86 -20.37
N ASN A 161 -5.02 8.73 -20.99
CA ASN A 161 -6.42 8.38 -21.30
C ASN A 161 -7.24 8.00 -20.05
N GLU A 162 -6.66 7.26 -19.11
CA GLU A 162 -7.30 6.93 -17.82
C GLU A 162 -7.51 8.18 -16.96
N ASN A 163 -6.53 9.07 -16.91
CA ASN A 163 -6.60 10.35 -16.20
C ASN A 163 -7.68 11.27 -16.80
N ASN A 164 -7.76 11.35 -18.13
CA ASN A 164 -8.85 12.06 -18.82
C ASN A 164 -10.23 11.46 -18.50
N ASN A 165 -10.34 10.13 -18.43
CA ASN A 165 -11.59 9.45 -18.05
C ASN A 165 -12.01 9.76 -16.60
N LEU A 166 -11.04 9.78 -15.67
CA LEU A 166 -11.26 10.16 -14.27
C LEU A 166 -11.61 11.65 -14.13
N TYR A 167 -10.96 12.54 -14.89
CA TYR A 167 -11.27 13.97 -14.91
C TYR A 167 -12.72 14.23 -15.36
N GLN A 168 -13.17 13.58 -16.44
CA GLN A 168 -14.55 13.70 -16.91
C GLN A 168 -15.57 13.10 -15.92
N LYS A 169 -15.23 12.01 -15.23
CA LYS A 169 -16.05 11.46 -14.13
C LYS A 169 -16.15 12.44 -12.96
N ASN A 170 -15.04 13.06 -12.56
CA ASN A 170 -15.02 14.05 -11.48
C ASN A 170 -15.84 15.30 -11.85
N LEU A 171 -15.73 15.81 -13.08
CA LEU A 171 -16.58 16.90 -13.58
C LEU A 171 -18.08 16.56 -13.54
N ASN A 172 -18.44 15.33 -13.92
CA ASN A 172 -19.83 14.86 -13.86
C ASN A 172 -20.32 14.77 -12.39
N LEU A 173 -19.50 14.23 -11.48
CA LEU A 173 -19.80 14.17 -10.04
C LEU A 173 -19.89 15.57 -9.41
N GLU A 174 -19.03 16.51 -9.78
CA GLU A 174 -19.06 17.89 -9.29
C GLU A 174 -20.31 18.62 -9.78
N ASN A 175 -20.72 18.41 -11.03
CA ASN A 175 -21.96 18.96 -11.58
C ASN A 175 -23.20 18.34 -10.91
N GLN A 176 -23.20 17.02 -10.67
CA GLN A 176 -24.25 16.38 -9.85
C GLN A 176 -24.28 16.94 -8.43
N MET A 177 -23.12 17.17 -7.80
CA MET A 177 -23.01 17.74 -6.46
C MET A 177 -23.49 19.20 -6.41
N LYS A 178 -23.25 20.00 -7.45
CA LYS A 178 -23.83 21.35 -7.60
C LYS A 178 -25.35 21.31 -7.78
N ILE A 179 -25.88 20.35 -8.54
CA ILE A 179 -27.33 20.13 -8.67
C ILE A 179 -27.94 19.73 -7.32
N PHE A 180 -27.30 18.83 -6.57
CA PHE A 180 -27.72 18.51 -5.19
C PHE A 180 -27.67 19.75 -4.28
N GLN A 181 -26.58 20.53 -4.30
CA GLN A 181 -26.45 21.74 -3.48
C GLN A 181 -27.48 22.83 -3.85
N GLN A 182 -27.87 22.96 -5.12
CA GLN A 182 -28.93 23.88 -5.53
C GLN A 182 -30.32 23.39 -5.09
N ASN A 183 -30.60 22.09 -5.26
CA ASN A 183 -31.83 21.46 -4.77
C ASN A 183 -31.96 21.52 -3.24
N ASP A 184 -30.85 21.35 -2.52
CA ASP A 184 -30.82 21.45 -1.06
C ASP A 184 -30.81 22.91 -0.57
N SER A 185 -30.27 23.87 -1.32
CA SER A 185 -30.40 25.30 -0.97
C SER A 185 -31.87 25.75 -0.90
N PHE A 186 -32.75 25.15 -1.72
CA PHE A 186 -34.20 25.38 -1.64
C PHE A 186 -34.89 24.58 -0.52
N LYS A 187 -34.22 23.57 0.07
CA LYS A 187 -34.71 22.81 1.23
C LYS A 187 -34.21 23.34 2.57
N VAL A 188 -32.97 23.83 2.67
CA VAL A 188 -32.28 24.17 3.94
C VAL A 188 -33.07 25.13 4.84
N ILE A 189 -33.91 25.99 4.27
CA ILE A 189 -34.80 26.89 5.03
C ILE A 189 -35.97 26.13 5.71
N ASN A 190 -36.43 25.02 5.13
CA ASN A 190 -37.54 24.18 5.61
C ASN A 190 -37.12 22.80 6.17
N SER A 191 -35.90 22.30 5.93
CA SER A 191 -35.50 20.93 6.27
C SER A 191 -34.93 20.73 7.68
N ASN A 192 -34.82 21.81 8.47
CA ASN A 192 -34.48 21.74 9.91
C ASN A 192 -35.53 20.99 10.76
N THR A 193 -36.69 20.63 10.17
CA THR A 193 -37.67 19.71 10.76
C THR A 193 -37.50 18.26 10.28
N THR A 194 -37.09 17.98 9.04
CA THR A 194 -37.30 16.68 8.38
C THR A 194 -36.42 15.51 8.86
N ILE A 195 -35.56 15.72 9.87
CA ILE A 195 -34.79 14.62 10.52
C ILE A 195 -35.36 14.29 11.93
N ILE A 196 -36.22 15.16 12.49
CA ILE A 196 -36.72 15.07 13.88
C ILE A 196 -38.25 15.24 13.98
N GLN A 197 -38.91 15.77 12.95
CA GLN A 197 -40.35 16.05 12.90
C GLN A 197 -40.96 15.69 11.53
N SER A 198 -41.11 14.38 11.29
CA SER A 198 -42.13 13.80 10.42
C SER A 198 -43.25 13.23 11.33
N GLU A 199 -44.36 13.95 11.49
CA GLU A 199 -45.50 13.46 12.28
C GLU A 199 -46.30 12.42 11.46
N GLY A 200 -45.77 11.18 11.38
CA GLY A 200 -46.36 10.15 10.53
C GLY A 200 -45.70 8.77 10.60
N GLY A 201 -45.96 8.03 11.68
CA GLY A 201 -45.92 6.56 11.71
C GLY A 201 -44.56 5.84 11.66
N ASP A 202 -43.74 6.10 10.64
CA ASP A 202 -42.77 5.10 10.15
C ASP A 202 -41.31 5.32 10.59
N ASP A 203 -40.84 6.56 10.76
CA ASP A 203 -39.43 6.81 11.14
C ASP A 203 -39.06 6.27 12.53
N ASP A 204 -40.05 6.14 13.42
CA ASP A 204 -39.91 5.48 14.73
C ASP A 204 -39.40 4.02 14.54
N GLN A 205 -39.77 3.34 13.45
CA GLN A 205 -39.26 2.01 13.10
C GLN A 205 -37.82 2.08 12.57
N ASN A 206 -37.49 3.02 11.68
CA ASN A 206 -36.14 3.18 11.13
C ASN A 206 -35.09 3.36 12.24
N TYR A 207 -35.37 4.20 13.24
CA TYR A 207 -34.46 4.40 14.37
C TYR A 207 -34.34 3.18 15.30
N ILE A 208 -35.43 2.42 15.51
CA ILE A 208 -35.46 1.20 16.35
C ILE A 208 -34.78 0.02 15.64
N VAL A 209 -34.99 -0.18 14.33
CA VAL A 209 -34.29 -1.19 13.52
C VAL A 209 -32.79 -0.94 13.59
N ASN A 210 -32.35 0.30 13.37
CA ASN A 210 -30.95 0.65 13.48
C ASN A 210 -30.41 0.51 14.92
N LEU A 211 -31.22 0.76 15.96
CA LEU A 211 -30.81 0.53 17.36
C LEU A 211 -30.58 -0.97 17.64
N ASN A 212 -31.43 -1.83 17.11
CA ASN A 212 -31.31 -3.28 17.29
C ASN A 212 -30.12 -3.85 16.48
N ASN A 213 -29.81 -3.26 15.32
CA ASN A 213 -28.60 -3.56 14.56
C ASN A 213 -27.33 -3.19 15.34
N ASP A 214 -27.21 -1.95 15.86
CA ASP A 214 -26.11 -1.52 16.74
C ASP A 214 -25.92 -2.49 17.93
N ILE A 215 -27.02 -2.84 18.61
CA ILE A 215 -26.99 -3.75 19.76
C ILE A 215 -26.53 -5.15 19.34
N SER A 216 -26.94 -5.66 18.19
CA SER A 216 -26.52 -6.96 17.67
C SER A 216 -25.02 -6.96 17.36
N GLU A 217 -24.51 -5.94 16.66
CA GLU A 217 -23.10 -5.81 16.33
C GLU A 217 -22.23 -5.67 17.59
N LEU A 218 -22.69 -4.90 18.59
CA LEU A 218 -22.05 -4.79 19.90
C LEU A 218 -22.01 -6.14 20.65
N ASN A 219 -23.11 -6.90 20.66
CA ASN A 219 -23.14 -8.24 21.24
C ASN A 219 -22.12 -9.16 20.54
N ASP A 220 -22.00 -9.11 19.22
CA ASP A 220 -21.04 -9.91 18.46
C ASP A 220 -19.58 -9.46 18.69
N LYS A 221 -19.31 -8.16 18.81
CA LYS A 221 -18.00 -7.62 19.21
C LYS A 221 -17.61 -8.12 20.61
N ILE A 222 -18.52 -8.04 21.58
CA ILE A 222 -18.30 -8.56 22.94
C ILE A 222 -18.11 -10.08 22.93
N ARG A 223 -18.87 -10.85 22.14
CA ARG A 223 -18.71 -12.32 22.04
C ARG A 223 -17.37 -12.71 21.41
N LYS A 224 -16.89 -11.96 20.40
CA LYS A 224 -15.55 -12.14 19.81
C LYS A 224 -14.46 -11.85 20.82
N TYR A 225 -14.60 -10.77 21.60
CA TYR A 225 -13.67 -10.38 22.65
C TYR A 225 -13.57 -11.41 23.78
N ILE A 226 -14.71 -11.85 24.34
CA ILE A 226 -14.76 -12.92 25.36
C ILE A 226 -14.20 -14.26 24.82
N THR A 227 -14.22 -14.44 23.50
CA THR A 227 -13.91 -15.67 22.76
C THR A 227 -14.95 -16.79 22.94
N ASN A 228 -14.72 -17.93 22.29
CA ASN A 228 -15.56 -19.11 22.40
C ASN A 228 -15.31 -19.94 23.68
N LEU A 229 -14.30 -19.60 24.50
CA LEU A 229 -13.86 -20.32 25.71
C LEU A 229 -13.57 -21.82 25.49
N LYS A 230 -13.03 -22.19 24.33
CA LYS A 230 -12.61 -23.57 23.98
C LYS A 230 -11.10 -23.66 23.81
N GLN A 231 -10.56 -24.85 24.13
CA GLN A 231 -9.19 -25.30 23.79
C GLN A 231 -8.10 -24.31 24.22
N ASP A 232 -7.67 -23.42 23.33
CA ASP A 232 -6.59 -22.42 23.52
C ASP A 232 -6.93 -21.27 24.50
N VAL A 233 -7.98 -21.44 25.32
CA VAL A 233 -8.49 -20.45 26.27
C VAL A 233 -8.82 -21.13 27.60
N ILE A 234 -8.13 -20.73 28.67
CA ILE A 234 -8.33 -21.24 30.04
C ILE A 234 -9.07 -20.19 30.87
N VAL A 235 -10.21 -20.56 31.46
CA VAL A 235 -11.00 -19.66 32.31
C VAL A 235 -10.52 -19.68 33.75
N ASN A 236 -10.37 -18.51 34.37
CA ASN A 236 -10.11 -18.40 35.80
C ASN A 236 -11.41 -18.63 36.60
N ILE A 237 -11.74 -19.92 36.81
CA ILE A 237 -12.96 -20.36 37.52
C ILE A 237 -13.08 -19.74 38.93
N GLY A 238 -11.96 -19.43 39.59
CA GLY A 238 -11.97 -18.72 40.88
C GLY A 238 -12.54 -17.30 40.75
N GLN A 239 -12.02 -16.50 39.82
CA GLN A 239 -12.50 -15.13 39.61
C GLN A 239 -13.92 -15.10 39.01
N VAL A 240 -14.28 -16.05 38.13
CA VAL A 240 -15.66 -16.12 37.62
C VAL A 240 -16.67 -16.47 38.72
N LYS A 241 -16.30 -17.29 39.71
CA LYS A 241 -17.12 -17.51 40.92
C LYS A 241 -17.28 -16.24 41.77
N ASN A 242 -16.24 -15.42 41.88
CA ASN A 242 -16.34 -14.12 42.55
C ASN A 242 -17.34 -13.20 41.85
N LEU A 243 -17.34 -13.18 40.50
CA LEU A 243 -18.33 -12.44 39.71
C LEU A 243 -19.76 -13.00 39.84
N LEU A 244 -19.93 -14.32 39.82
CA LEU A 244 -21.24 -14.96 40.06
C LEU A 244 -21.80 -14.57 41.44
N SER A 245 -20.95 -14.54 42.47
CA SER A 245 -21.33 -14.11 43.82
C SER A 245 -21.68 -12.61 43.88
N LEU A 246 -20.95 -11.75 43.16
CA LEU A 246 -21.27 -10.32 43.03
C LEU A 246 -22.67 -10.12 42.42
N TYR A 247 -23.03 -10.96 41.45
CA TYR A 247 -24.34 -10.95 40.78
C TYR A 247 -25.42 -11.77 41.50
N LYS A 248 -25.13 -12.30 42.70
CA LYS A 248 -26.03 -13.12 43.53
C LYS A 248 -26.53 -14.39 42.83
N CYS A 249 -25.80 -14.88 41.84
CA CYS A 249 -26.16 -16.08 41.08
C CYS A 249 -25.91 -17.34 41.96
N PRO A 250 -26.89 -18.24 42.14
CA PRO A 250 -26.88 -19.27 43.19
C PRO A 250 -25.98 -20.50 42.93
N ILE A 251 -25.08 -20.41 41.94
CA ILE A 251 -24.43 -21.56 41.31
C ILE A 251 -23.22 -22.06 42.13
N LYS A 252 -23.37 -23.27 42.71
CA LYS A 252 -22.45 -23.86 43.69
C LYS A 252 -21.19 -24.48 43.06
N THR A 253 -21.34 -25.07 41.88
CA THR A 253 -20.29 -25.74 41.10
C THR A 253 -20.21 -25.11 39.73
N LEU A 254 -18.99 -24.93 39.20
CA LEU A 254 -18.74 -24.29 37.91
C LEU A 254 -17.65 -25.05 37.15
N ASN A 255 -17.95 -25.49 35.94
CA ASN A 255 -17.06 -26.19 35.00
C ASN A 255 -17.00 -25.42 33.66
N GLN A 256 -15.80 -25.10 33.18
CA GLN A 256 -15.62 -24.37 31.91
C GLN A 256 -16.29 -25.06 30.71
N LYS A 257 -16.30 -26.40 30.68
CA LYS A 257 -16.82 -27.16 29.54
C LYS A 257 -18.34 -27.06 29.43
N ASP A 258 -19.01 -27.22 30.57
CA ASP A 258 -20.45 -27.47 30.67
C ASP A 258 -21.19 -26.14 30.89
N ASP A 259 -20.73 -25.30 31.83
CA ASP A 259 -21.30 -23.98 32.15
C ASP A 259 -20.82 -22.87 31.19
N ARG A 260 -20.27 -23.24 30.02
CA ARG A 260 -19.59 -22.30 29.11
C ARG A 260 -20.45 -21.09 28.72
N LEU A 261 -21.75 -21.29 28.50
CA LEU A 261 -22.70 -20.22 28.15
C LEU A 261 -22.95 -19.26 29.32
N LEU A 262 -23.04 -19.77 30.55
CA LEU A 262 -23.13 -18.95 31.77
C LEU A 262 -21.86 -18.11 31.93
N ILE A 263 -20.68 -18.72 31.76
CA ILE A 263 -19.40 -18.01 31.88
C ILE A 263 -19.32 -16.87 30.84
N GLN A 264 -19.71 -17.12 29.59
CA GLN A 264 -19.79 -16.06 28.58
C GLN A 264 -20.77 -14.94 28.97
N ALA A 265 -21.93 -15.27 29.55
CA ALA A 265 -22.89 -14.30 30.05
C ALA A 265 -22.36 -13.46 31.23
N VAL A 266 -21.69 -14.07 32.21
CA VAL A 266 -21.04 -13.38 33.34
C VAL A 266 -19.98 -12.40 32.86
N LEU A 267 -19.11 -12.84 31.94
CA LEU A 267 -18.06 -12.00 31.37
C LEU A 267 -18.64 -10.85 30.54
N GLN A 268 -19.69 -11.09 29.74
CA GLN A 268 -20.40 -10.06 28.99
C GLN A 268 -20.99 -8.99 29.91
N ARG A 269 -21.68 -9.41 30.98
CA ARG A 269 -22.22 -8.47 31.98
C ARG A 269 -21.10 -7.61 32.56
N HIS A 270 -20.00 -8.23 32.98
CA HIS A 270 -18.91 -7.55 33.65
C HIS A 270 -18.23 -6.50 32.77
N ILE A 271 -18.02 -6.81 31.48
CA ILE A 271 -17.49 -5.84 30.49
C ILE A 271 -18.38 -4.60 30.40
N ILE A 272 -19.70 -4.79 30.27
CA ILE A 272 -20.65 -3.68 30.13
C ILE A 272 -20.67 -2.83 31.41
N GLU A 273 -20.77 -3.45 32.59
CA GLU A 273 -20.76 -2.73 33.87
C GLU A 273 -19.43 -2.02 34.14
N LYS A 274 -18.28 -2.59 33.78
CA LYS A 274 -16.98 -1.90 33.91
C LYS A 274 -16.90 -0.66 33.03
N ILE A 275 -17.40 -0.74 31.80
CA ILE A 275 -17.48 0.43 30.92
C ILE A 275 -18.47 1.47 31.47
N PHE A 276 -19.54 1.03 32.15
CA PHE A 276 -20.45 1.94 32.85
C PHE A 276 -19.76 2.67 34.02
N ASP A 277 -18.94 1.97 34.82
CA ASP A 277 -18.13 2.58 35.88
C ASP A 277 -17.13 3.60 35.31
N TYR A 278 -16.46 3.28 34.20
CA TYR A 278 -15.51 4.18 33.53
C TYR A 278 -16.20 5.44 33.00
N ALA A 279 -17.31 5.27 32.27
CA ALA A 279 -18.09 6.38 31.73
C ALA A 279 -18.66 7.28 32.84
N LYS A 280 -19.17 6.69 33.92
CA LYS A 280 -19.69 7.43 35.08
C LYS A 280 -18.62 8.34 35.71
N GLN A 281 -17.41 7.84 35.93
CA GLN A 281 -16.29 8.63 36.46
C GLN A 281 -15.84 9.73 35.49
N TYR A 282 -15.81 9.42 34.18
CA TYR A 282 -15.46 10.40 33.15
C TYR A 282 -16.47 11.55 33.06
N PHE A 283 -17.77 11.25 33.00
CA PHE A 283 -18.81 12.28 32.91
C PHE A 283 -19.01 13.06 34.23
N GLN A 284 -18.56 12.54 35.37
CA GLN A 284 -18.43 13.34 36.59
C GLN A 284 -17.27 14.35 36.53
N SER A 285 -16.17 14.02 35.85
CA SER A 285 -14.96 14.84 35.75
C SER A 285 -15.14 16.10 34.87
N SER A 286 -14.35 17.15 35.13
CA SER A 286 -14.37 18.43 34.38
C SER A 286 -13.05 19.19 34.53
N GLY A 287 -12.89 20.30 33.79
CA GLY A 287 -11.79 21.26 33.93
C GLY A 287 -10.50 20.90 33.18
N LYS A 288 -10.55 19.96 32.22
CA LYS A 288 -9.40 19.61 31.36
C LYS A 288 -9.87 19.42 29.92
N HIS A 289 -9.00 19.73 28.95
CA HIS A 289 -9.35 19.71 27.52
C HIS A 289 -9.82 18.34 26.99
N TYR A 290 -9.46 17.24 27.65
CA TYR A 290 -9.86 15.87 27.29
C TYR A 290 -11.14 15.37 28.01
N TYR A 291 -11.89 16.26 28.68
CA TYR A 291 -13.24 16.00 29.21
C TYR A 291 -14.34 16.67 28.36
N LEU A 292 -14.06 16.95 27.08
CA LEU A 292 -14.92 17.76 26.20
C LEU A 292 -16.37 17.28 26.15
N GLU A 293 -16.59 15.97 26.03
CA GLU A 293 -17.92 15.36 26.01
C GLU A 293 -18.68 15.52 27.35
N SER A 294 -17.95 15.60 28.48
CA SER A 294 -18.55 15.93 29.77
C SER A 294 -18.93 17.40 29.87
N GLU A 295 -18.06 18.32 29.44
CA GLU A 295 -18.37 19.75 29.44
C GLU A 295 -19.55 20.08 28.52
N ILE A 296 -19.65 19.40 27.36
CA ILE A 296 -20.79 19.50 26.44
C ILE A 296 -22.09 19.04 27.12
N ILE A 297 -22.10 17.88 27.79
CA ILE A 297 -23.28 17.38 28.52
C ILE A 297 -23.65 18.30 29.69
N LYS A 298 -22.68 18.76 30.47
CA LYS A 298 -22.89 19.70 31.58
C LYS A 298 -23.49 21.03 31.10
N SER A 299 -23.03 21.52 29.95
CA SER A 299 -23.55 22.73 29.30
C SER A 299 -24.96 22.53 28.76
N GLU A 300 -25.23 21.41 28.07
CA GLU A 300 -26.55 21.01 27.58
C GLU A 300 -27.56 20.97 28.72
N SER A 301 -27.29 20.17 29.75
CA SER A 301 -28.25 19.96 30.84
C SER A 301 -28.49 21.24 31.65
N SER A 302 -27.49 22.12 31.76
CA SER A 302 -27.66 23.45 32.36
C SER A 302 -28.57 24.36 31.51
N LEU A 303 -28.37 24.39 30.19
CA LEU A 303 -29.20 25.19 29.28
C LEU A 303 -30.62 24.63 29.13
N SER A 304 -30.79 23.31 29.07
CA SER A 304 -32.09 22.62 29.10
C SER A 304 -32.87 22.95 30.38
N LEU A 305 -32.21 23.08 31.54
CA LEU A 305 -32.84 23.54 32.79
C LEU A 305 -33.26 25.01 32.72
N LEU A 306 -32.41 25.90 32.18
CA LEU A 306 -32.73 27.32 32.00
C LEU A 306 -33.91 27.55 31.04
N LEU A 307 -33.98 26.79 29.94
CA LEU A 307 -35.11 26.78 29.02
C LEU A 307 -36.40 26.31 29.71
N THR A 308 -36.31 25.22 30.48
CA THR A 308 -37.43 24.66 31.26
C THR A 308 -37.89 25.58 32.40
N HIS A 309 -37.03 26.46 32.90
CA HIS A 309 -37.41 27.52 33.84
C HIS A 309 -38.04 28.72 33.11
N ALA A 310 -37.51 29.09 31.94
CA ALA A 310 -38.05 30.17 31.13
C ALA A 310 -39.51 29.89 30.69
N SER A 311 -39.82 28.66 30.26
CA SER A 311 -41.19 28.24 29.87
C SER A 311 -42.18 28.14 31.04
N LYS A 312 -41.74 28.23 32.30
CA LYS A 312 -42.61 28.17 33.49
C LYS A 312 -42.82 29.53 34.17
N CYS A 313 -41.95 30.50 33.87
CA CYS A 313 -41.85 31.74 34.64
C CYS A 313 -41.91 33.00 33.77
N ARG A 314 -42.27 32.90 32.50
CA ARG A 314 -42.41 34.01 31.55
C ARG A 314 -43.64 33.80 30.67
N VAL A 315 -44.30 34.89 30.28
CA VAL A 315 -45.40 34.86 29.31
C VAL A 315 -44.81 34.75 27.90
N GLY A 316 -45.33 33.83 27.08
CA GLY A 316 -44.89 33.62 25.70
C GLY A 316 -45.70 32.53 24.99
N ASN A 317 -45.21 32.00 23.87
CA ASN A 317 -45.67 30.71 23.36
C ASN A 317 -44.88 29.60 24.05
N ASP A 318 -45.54 28.86 24.93
CA ASP A 318 -44.93 27.79 25.71
C ASP A 318 -44.43 26.64 24.83
N GLU A 319 -45.10 26.33 23.72
CA GLU A 319 -44.80 25.18 22.86
C GLU A 319 -43.35 25.21 22.33
N VAL A 320 -42.93 26.34 21.78
CA VAL A 320 -41.57 26.52 21.23
C VAL A 320 -40.52 26.38 22.33
N THR A 321 -40.79 26.92 23.52
CA THR A 321 -39.84 26.93 24.65
C THR A 321 -39.79 25.57 25.36
N LEU A 322 -40.92 24.85 25.40
CA LEU A 322 -41.06 23.49 25.91
C LEU A 322 -40.32 22.49 25.02
N LEU A 323 -40.49 22.58 23.70
CA LEU A 323 -39.80 21.73 22.73
C LEU A 323 -38.31 22.08 22.58
N ALA A 324 -37.87 23.28 22.95
CA ALA A 324 -36.48 23.71 22.83
C ALA A 324 -35.49 22.86 23.64
N SER A 325 -35.84 22.45 24.86
CA SER A 325 -34.97 21.59 25.69
C SER A 325 -34.86 20.18 25.12
N THR A 326 -35.96 19.60 24.63
CA THR A 326 -35.95 18.34 23.87
C THR A 326 -35.07 18.45 22.63
N LYS A 327 -35.28 19.45 21.75
CA LYS A 327 -34.51 19.59 20.52
C LYS A 327 -33.02 19.83 20.79
N LEU A 328 -32.68 20.64 21.80
CA LEU A 328 -31.30 20.85 22.24
C LEU A 328 -30.64 19.53 22.66
N ARG A 329 -31.28 18.78 23.57
CA ARG A 329 -30.84 17.44 24.00
C ARG A 329 -30.60 16.54 22.79
N GLN A 330 -31.59 16.38 21.91
CA GLN A 330 -31.49 15.49 20.75
C GLN A 330 -30.32 15.85 19.82
N GLN A 331 -30.11 17.14 19.54
CA GLN A 331 -29.01 17.61 18.70
C GLN A 331 -27.64 17.36 19.37
N ILE A 332 -27.47 17.73 20.65
CA ILE A 332 -26.21 17.53 21.38
C ILE A 332 -25.85 16.04 21.46
N TYR A 333 -26.79 15.17 21.84
CA TYR A 333 -26.51 13.74 21.94
C TYR A 333 -26.31 13.08 20.55
N SER A 334 -26.86 13.64 19.47
CA SER A 334 -26.56 13.20 18.09
C SER A 334 -25.14 13.59 17.66
N ILE A 335 -24.69 14.80 17.98
CA ILE A 335 -23.30 15.24 17.77
C ILE A 335 -22.34 14.34 18.54
N LEU A 336 -22.64 14.04 19.81
CA LEU A 336 -21.82 13.15 20.64
C LEU A 336 -21.83 11.70 20.16
N ASN A 337 -22.96 11.15 19.67
CA ASN A 337 -23.01 9.84 19.04
C ASN A 337 -22.04 9.72 17.84
N ASN A 338 -21.95 10.79 17.05
CA ASN A 338 -21.16 10.81 15.82
C ASN A 338 -19.68 11.18 16.07
N ARG A 339 -19.38 12.03 17.06
CA ARG A 339 -18.02 12.57 17.30
C ARG A 339 -17.39 12.18 18.64
N GLY A 340 -18.17 11.91 19.69
CA GLY A 340 -17.65 11.61 21.02
C GLY A 340 -16.78 10.36 21.05
N PHE A 341 -15.66 10.44 21.78
CA PHE A 341 -14.59 9.45 21.88
C PHE A 341 -13.97 9.01 20.53
N SER A 342 -14.15 9.80 19.47
CA SER A 342 -13.39 9.66 18.23
C SER A 342 -11.94 10.07 18.45
N ASP A 343 -11.06 9.63 17.55
CA ASP A 343 -9.64 9.96 17.65
C ASP A 343 -9.40 11.44 17.33
N ILE A 344 -8.49 12.04 18.10
CA ILE A 344 -8.24 13.48 18.13
C ILE A 344 -7.29 13.82 16.99
N ILE A 345 -7.75 14.71 16.10
CA ILE A 345 -6.94 15.26 15.01
C ILE A 345 -6.18 16.49 15.54
N SER A 346 -4.85 16.47 15.42
CA SER A 346 -3.99 17.60 15.73
C SER A 346 -2.89 17.73 14.66
N HIS A 347 -1.61 17.72 15.03
CA HIS A 347 -0.49 17.53 14.09
C HIS A 347 -0.44 16.10 13.53
N ALA A 348 -1.03 15.15 14.26
CA ALA A 348 -1.31 13.79 13.82
C ALA A 348 -2.64 13.32 14.44
N ILE A 349 -3.10 12.12 14.05
CA ILE A 349 -4.25 11.45 14.66
C ILE A 349 -3.78 10.73 15.92
N HIS A 350 -4.45 10.97 17.05
CA HIS A 350 -4.15 10.35 18.34
C HIS A 350 -5.41 9.73 18.94
N GLU A 351 -5.31 8.50 19.46
CA GLU A 351 -6.44 7.84 20.11
C GLU A 351 -6.94 8.66 21.31
N HIS A 352 -8.25 8.76 21.47
CA HIS A 352 -8.85 9.55 22.54
C HIS A 352 -8.34 9.10 23.94
N PRO A 353 -7.81 9.99 24.81
CA PRO A 353 -7.10 9.59 26.03
C PRO A 353 -7.87 8.65 26.98
N PHE A 354 -9.19 8.86 27.12
CA PHE A 354 -10.06 7.97 27.88
C PHE A 354 -10.11 6.55 27.29
N ILE A 355 -10.13 6.41 25.96
CA ILE A 355 -10.14 5.10 25.29
C ILE A 355 -8.75 4.45 25.39
N ALA A 356 -7.69 5.21 25.14
CA ALA A 356 -6.31 4.73 25.23
C ALA A 356 -5.97 4.19 26.63
N TYR A 357 -6.48 4.83 27.69
CA TYR A 357 -6.36 4.34 29.07
C TYR A 357 -7.25 3.12 29.31
N TYR A 358 -8.58 3.26 29.19
CA TYR A 358 -9.49 2.20 29.63
C TYR A 358 -9.51 0.95 28.76
N LYS A 359 -9.02 0.99 27.51
CA LYS A 359 -8.83 -0.24 26.73
C LYS A 359 -7.76 -1.15 27.34
N LYS A 360 -6.73 -0.57 27.96
CA LYS A 360 -5.70 -1.33 28.69
C LYS A 360 -6.29 -1.92 29.97
N GLU A 361 -6.90 -1.09 30.81
CA GLU A 361 -7.54 -1.53 32.06
C GLU A 361 -8.59 -2.65 31.82
N LEU A 362 -9.40 -2.53 30.76
CA LEU A 362 -10.36 -3.57 30.38
C LEU A 362 -9.67 -4.86 29.92
N ASN A 363 -8.60 -4.77 29.12
CA ASN A 363 -7.81 -5.94 28.72
C ASN A 363 -7.11 -6.61 29.91
N ASP A 364 -6.58 -5.85 30.86
CA ASP A 364 -5.93 -6.37 32.06
C ASP A 364 -6.94 -7.14 32.94
N ILE A 365 -8.12 -6.56 33.24
CA ILE A 365 -9.23 -7.26 33.91
C ILE A 365 -9.65 -8.53 33.14
N MET A 366 -9.73 -8.43 31.81
CA MET A 366 -10.13 -9.56 30.98
C MET A 366 -9.08 -10.70 30.95
N ASN A 367 -7.79 -10.38 31.14
CA ASN A 367 -6.70 -11.34 31.28
C ASN A 367 -6.67 -12.01 32.67
N GLU A 368 -7.14 -11.35 33.74
CA GLU A 368 -7.35 -11.99 35.05
C GLU A 368 -8.46 -13.06 35.00
N LEU A 369 -9.47 -12.83 34.14
CA LEU A 369 -10.67 -13.67 34.00
C LEU A 369 -10.51 -14.85 33.03
N ARG A 370 -9.68 -14.71 31.99
CA ARG A 370 -9.28 -15.81 31.09
C ARG A 370 -7.86 -15.61 30.58
N ILE A 371 -7.14 -16.71 30.39
CA ILE A 371 -5.87 -16.75 29.65
C ILE A 371 -6.18 -17.21 28.23
N ILE A 372 -5.68 -16.49 27.22
CA ILE A 372 -5.68 -16.93 25.82
C ILE A 372 -4.24 -17.30 25.48
N GLU A 373 -3.98 -18.56 25.13
CA GLU A 373 -2.63 -19.08 24.87
C GLU A 373 -2.12 -18.69 23.47
N ASP A 374 -3.03 -18.68 22.49
CA ASP A 374 -2.74 -18.25 21.12
C ASP A 374 -2.55 -16.72 21.06
N ILE A 375 -1.31 -16.29 20.79
CA ILE A 375 -0.90 -14.89 20.73
C ILE A 375 -1.67 -14.10 19.65
N GLN A 376 -2.02 -14.72 18.52
CA GLN A 376 -2.77 -14.04 17.45
C GLN A 376 -4.24 -13.86 17.85
N LYS A 377 -4.88 -14.90 18.42
CA LYS A 377 -6.23 -14.80 18.97
C LYS A 377 -6.30 -13.82 20.13
N LYS A 378 -5.27 -13.78 20.99
CA LYS A 378 -5.13 -12.82 22.09
C LYS A 378 -5.09 -11.39 21.55
N SER A 379 -4.18 -11.07 20.63
CA SER A 379 -4.08 -9.75 20.00
C SER A 379 -5.38 -9.36 19.28
N ALA A 380 -5.98 -10.26 18.49
CA ALA A 380 -7.25 -10.03 17.81
C ALA A 380 -8.42 -9.75 18.78
N SER A 381 -8.41 -10.38 19.96
CA SER A 381 -9.31 -10.06 21.08
C SER A 381 -9.00 -8.67 21.66
N GLU A 382 -7.78 -8.44 22.14
CA GLU A 382 -7.38 -7.23 22.87
C GLU A 382 -7.56 -5.93 22.05
N ASN A 383 -7.44 -6.01 20.72
CA ASN A 383 -7.71 -4.89 19.81
C ASN A 383 -9.20 -4.48 19.76
N LEU A 384 -10.15 -5.35 20.13
CA LEU A 384 -11.59 -5.01 20.15
C LEU A 384 -11.98 -4.10 21.32
N ALA A 385 -11.19 -4.05 22.40
CA ALA A 385 -11.53 -3.31 23.61
C ALA A 385 -11.81 -1.82 23.35
N ALA A 386 -11.00 -1.17 22.51
CA ALA A 386 -11.17 0.24 22.15
C ALA A 386 -12.50 0.51 21.42
N THR A 387 -12.95 -0.43 20.59
CA THR A 387 -14.21 -0.33 19.85
C THR A 387 -15.40 -0.62 20.77
N ILE A 388 -15.31 -1.67 21.61
CA ILE A 388 -16.36 -2.02 22.57
C ILE A 388 -16.61 -0.89 23.56
N ILE A 389 -15.56 -0.22 24.08
CA ILE A 389 -15.72 0.94 24.97
C ILE A 389 -16.46 2.08 24.26
N ARG A 390 -16.07 2.44 23.03
CA ARG A 390 -16.78 3.47 22.25
C ARG A 390 -18.23 3.09 22.00
N ASP A 391 -18.51 1.86 21.58
CA ASP A 391 -19.85 1.41 21.18
C ASP A 391 -20.81 1.28 22.37
N VAL A 392 -20.36 0.77 23.52
CA VAL A 392 -21.15 0.74 24.77
C VAL A 392 -21.50 2.17 25.21
N ILE A 393 -20.56 3.11 25.16
CA ILE A 393 -20.82 4.49 25.59
C ILE A 393 -21.72 5.22 24.60
N LYS A 394 -21.47 5.08 23.28
CA LYS A 394 -22.33 5.62 22.23
C LYS A 394 -23.76 5.11 22.39
N LEU A 395 -23.97 3.82 22.60
CA LEU A 395 -25.29 3.25 22.86
C LEU A 395 -25.93 3.88 24.11
N PHE A 396 -25.35 3.67 25.29
CA PHE A 396 -26.04 3.91 26.57
C PHE A 396 -26.00 5.37 27.07
N TRP A 397 -24.98 6.16 26.71
CA TRP A 397 -24.89 7.58 27.07
C TRP A 397 -25.41 8.52 25.99
N PHE A 398 -25.28 8.17 24.70
CA PHE A 398 -25.64 9.09 23.61
C PHE A 398 -26.92 8.66 22.87
N ARG A 399 -26.95 7.49 22.24
CA ARG A 399 -28.04 7.04 21.36
C ARG A 399 -29.40 6.96 22.09
N LEU A 400 -29.43 6.42 23.32
CA LEU A 400 -30.67 6.41 24.12
C LEU A 400 -31.17 7.82 24.48
N LYS A 401 -30.29 8.84 24.46
CA LYS A 401 -30.59 10.25 24.74
C LYS A 401 -30.94 11.08 23.50
N VAL A 402 -31.01 10.49 22.31
CA VAL A 402 -31.57 11.13 21.08
C VAL A 402 -33.08 10.88 20.94
N GLN A 403 -33.61 9.85 21.60
CA GLN A 403 -35.02 9.45 21.52
C GLN A 403 -35.94 10.35 22.38
N GLU A 404 -37.21 10.48 22.02
CA GLU A 404 -38.25 11.19 22.79
C GLU A 404 -39.50 10.29 22.93
N PRO A 405 -39.95 9.94 24.16
CA PRO A 405 -39.26 10.14 25.44
C PRO A 405 -37.90 9.43 25.48
N ALA A 406 -36.98 10.00 26.25
CA ALA A 406 -35.62 9.47 26.41
C ALA A 406 -35.65 7.99 26.84
N VAL A 407 -34.93 7.15 26.10
CA VAL A 407 -34.95 5.70 26.33
C VAL A 407 -34.17 5.35 27.58
N GLN A 408 -34.68 4.35 28.29
CA GLN A 408 -34.18 3.85 29.55
C GLN A 408 -33.63 2.44 29.36
N TYR A 409 -32.75 2.02 30.27
CA TYR A 409 -32.34 0.63 30.38
C TYR A 409 -32.55 0.11 31.81
N LEU A 410 -32.79 -1.20 31.95
CA LEU A 410 -33.04 -1.84 33.25
C LEU A 410 -32.37 -3.22 33.29
N TRP A 411 -31.49 -3.42 34.28
CA TRP A 411 -30.99 -4.75 34.62
C TRP A 411 -32.06 -5.54 35.36
N ILE A 412 -32.46 -6.70 34.83
CA ILE A 412 -33.39 -7.60 35.53
C ILE A 412 -32.67 -8.23 36.73
N GLN A 413 -33.33 -8.27 37.88
CA GLN A 413 -32.73 -8.76 39.12
C GLN A 413 -32.68 -10.30 39.14
N ASN A 414 -31.69 -10.86 39.84
CA ASN A 414 -31.67 -12.28 40.19
C ASN A 414 -32.98 -12.66 40.92
N ASN A 415 -33.47 -13.89 40.69
CA ASN A 415 -34.72 -14.43 41.21
C ASN A 415 -36.00 -13.66 40.78
N THR A 416 -35.94 -12.84 39.72
CA THR A 416 -37.15 -12.35 39.05
C THR A 416 -37.78 -13.51 38.26
N LYS A 417 -39.11 -13.70 38.34
CA LYS A 417 -39.80 -14.66 37.47
C LYS A 417 -39.66 -14.23 36.00
N VAL A 418 -39.38 -15.19 35.12
CA VAL A 418 -39.21 -14.93 33.68
C VAL A 418 -40.52 -14.46 33.05
N ASP A 419 -40.44 -13.43 32.23
CA ASP A 419 -41.52 -12.92 31.38
C ASP A 419 -41.03 -12.85 29.93
N LYS A 420 -41.49 -13.78 29.08
CA LYS A 420 -41.11 -13.86 27.65
C LYS A 420 -41.58 -12.66 26.82
N THR A 421 -42.40 -11.75 27.36
CA THR A 421 -42.76 -10.50 26.64
C THR A 421 -41.66 -9.46 26.63
N PHE A 422 -40.64 -9.59 27.49
CA PHE A 422 -39.50 -8.66 27.53
C PHE A 422 -38.15 -9.29 27.95
N MET A 423 -38.06 -10.62 28.06
CA MET A 423 -36.83 -11.36 28.36
C MET A 423 -36.54 -12.42 27.29
N GLU A 424 -35.29 -12.47 26.83
CA GLU A 424 -34.73 -13.47 25.92
C GLU A 424 -33.59 -14.23 26.59
N GLY A 425 -33.31 -15.47 26.17
CA GLY A 425 -32.22 -16.26 26.72
C GLY A 425 -32.13 -17.64 26.08
N ASN A 426 -30.91 -18.12 25.84
CA ASN A 426 -30.64 -19.34 25.06
C ASN A 426 -31.26 -20.62 25.65
N ASN A 427 -31.69 -20.61 26.92
CA ASN A 427 -32.22 -21.77 27.65
C ASN A 427 -33.75 -21.65 27.91
N LEU A 428 -34.43 -20.68 27.28
CA LEU A 428 -35.84 -20.37 27.55
C LEU A 428 -36.85 -21.29 26.85
N ASP A 429 -36.48 -21.92 25.74
CA ASP A 429 -37.46 -22.55 24.83
C ASP A 429 -37.65 -24.06 25.06
N ASP A 430 -36.65 -24.75 25.62
CA ASP A 430 -36.73 -26.17 25.95
C ASP A 430 -37.69 -26.49 27.14
N ASN A 431 -37.99 -25.48 27.98
CA ASN A 431 -38.58 -25.66 29.31
C ASN A 431 -40.08 -25.29 29.38
N GLY A 432 -40.87 -25.72 28.39
CA GLY A 432 -42.23 -25.24 28.07
C GLY A 432 -43.35 -25.35 29.13
N ASN A 433 -43.08 -25.68 30.39
CA ASN A 433 -44.07 -25.68 31.48
C ASN A 433 -43.50 -25.38 32.88
N LEU A 434 -42.22 -24.97 33.01
CA LEU A 434 -41.59 -24.70 34.31
C LEU A 434 -41.69 -23.22 34.72
N ASN A 435 -41.81 -22.97 36.04
CA ASN A 435 -41.62 -21.62 36.58
C ASN A 435 -40.13 -21.26 36.53
N LEU A 436 -39.68 -20.69 35.42
CA LEU A 436 -38.30 -20.23 35.26
C LEU A 436 -38.07 -18.91 36.01
N PHE A 437 -36.91 -18.80 36.64
CA PHE A 437 -36.43 -17.59 37.31
C PHE A 437 -35.09 -17.14 36.72
N VAL A 438 -34.85 -15.84 36.74
CA VAL A 438 -33.63 -15.22 36.20
C VAL A 438 -32.47 -15.46 37.17
N ASP A 439 -31.49 -16.23 36.74
CA ASP A 439 -30.23 -16.41 37.46
C ASP A 439 -29.29 -15.22 37.26
N LEU A 440 -29.21 -14.73 36.02
CA LEU A 440 -28.32 -13.64 35.63
C LEU A 440 -28.88 -12.87 34.43
N CYS A 441 -29.20 -11.58 34.60
CA CYS A 441 -29.35 -10.67 33.46
C CYS A 441 -27.95 -10.25 32.96
N TYR A 442 -27.64 -10.47 31.68
CA TYR A 442 -26.32 -10.21 31.08
C TYR A 442 -26.34 -9.19 29.93
N PHE A 443 -27.51 -8.81 29.45
CA PHE A 443 -27.73 -7.55 28.71
C PHE A 443 -29.03 -6.91 29.22
N PRO A 444 -29.06 -5.61 29.53
CA PRO A 444 -30.23 -4.98 30.15
C PRO A 444 -31.42 -4.89 29.18
N LEU A 445 -32.62 -4.83 29.74
CA LEU A 445 -33.83 -4.40 29.02
C LEU A 445 -33.61 -2.97 28.49
N ILE A 446 -34.07 -2.65 27.28
CA ILE A 446 -34.05 -1.29 26.72
C ILE A 446 -35.43 -0.92 26.19
N GLY A 447 -35.93 0.25 26.56
CA GLY A 447 -37.22 0.76 26.11
C GLY A 447 -37.66 2.04 26.83
N ARG A 448 -38.89 2.49 26.58
CA ARG A 448 -39.48 3.66 27.24
C ARG A 448 -40.52 3.26 28.29
N ASN A 449 -40.66 4.09 29.33
CA ASN A 449 -41.62 3.93 30.42
C ASN A 449 -41.53 2.56 31.14
N LEU A 450 -40.33 2.03 31.34
CA LEU A 450 -40.13 0.64 31.80
C LEU A 450 -40.79 0.33 33.16
N SER A 451 -40.99 1.36 34.00
CA SER A 451 -41.65 1.29 35.32
C SER A 451 -43.18 1.42 35.28
N SER A 452 -43.83 1.48 34.12
CA SER A 452 -45.29 1.63 34.01
C SER A 452 -45.93 0.62 33.06
N ASN A 453 -47.24 0.47 33.15
CA ASN A 453 -48.02 -0.43 32.29
C ASN A 453 -47.94 -0.06 30.81
N ASN A 454 -47.62 1.21 30.50
CA ASN A 454 -47.49 1.74 29.13
C ASN A 454 -46.04 1.67 28.62
N ARG A 455 -45.29 0.64 29.05
CA ARG A 455 -43.93 0.33 28.59
C ARG A 455 -43.92 -0.08 27.11
N LYS A 456 -43.03 0.51 26.31
CA LYS A 456 -42.74 0.05 24.93
C LYS A 456 -41.29 -0.44 24.92
N ILE A 457 -41.12 -1.74 24.69
CA ILE A 457 -39.81 -2.42 24.68
C ILE A 457 -39.18 -2.26 23.30
N TYR A 458 -37.89 -1.92 23.24
CA TYR A 458 -37.12 -1.78 21.99
C TYR A 458 -36.15 -2.95 21.83
N PHE A 459 -35.50 -3.35 22.92
CA PHE A 459 -34.65 -4.53 22.99
C PHE A 459 -34.92 -5.28 24.31
N PRO A 460 -35.24 -6.59 24.29
CA PRO A 460 -35.51 -7.37 25.49
C PRO A 460 -34.24 -7.59 26.34
N ALA A 461 -34.42 -7.85 27.63
CA ALA A 461 -33.31 -8.22 28.50
C ALA A 461 -32.78 -9.61 28.13
N LYS A 462 -31.46 -9.76 28.00
CA LYS A 462 -30.86 -11.09 27.86
C LYS A 462 -30.57 -11.69 29.22
N VAL A 463 -31.13 -12.86 29.49
CA VAL A 463 -31.11 -13.55 30.79
C VAL A 463 -30.62 -14.98 30.67
N TYR A 464 -29.81 -15.40 31.62
CA TYR A 464 -29.56 -16.80 31.93
C TYR A 464 -30.57 -17.24 32.99
N VAL A 465 -31.05 -18.48 32.89
CA VAL A 465 -32.10 -19.04 33.74
C VAL A 465 -31.71 -20.44 34.21
N ASN A 466 -32.15 -20.79 35.41
CA ASN A 466 -32.18 -22.18 35.86
C ASN A 466 -33.65 -22.65 35.93
N PRO A 467 -33.98 -23.87 35.49
CA PRO A 467 -35.18 -24.54 35.96
C PRO A 467 -35.01 -24.83 37.46
N THR A 468 -35.93 -24.35 38.29
CA THR A 468 -35.94 -24.74 39.71
C THR A 468 -36.31 -26.21 39.83
N THR A 469 -35.34 -27.06 40.15
CA THR A 469 -35.61 -28.38 40.71
C THR A 469 -36.18 -28.20 42.11
N ASN A 470 -37.47 -28.51 42.27
CA ASN A 470 -38.09 -28.76 43.57
C ASN A 470 -37.60 -30.09 44.15
#